data_AF-A0A7T3W1L1-F1
#
_entry.id   AF-A0A7T3W1L1-F1
#
_cell.length_a   1.000
_cell.length_b   1.000
_cell.length_c   1.000
_cell.angle_alpha   90.00
_cell.angle_beta   90.00
_cell.angle_gamma   90.00
#
_symmetry.space_group_name_H-M   'P 1'
#
loop_
_entity.id
_entity.type
_entity.pdbx_description
1 polymer ?
#
loop_
_entity_poly.entity_id
_entity_poly.type
_entity_poly.pdbx_seq_one_letter_code
_entity_poly.pdbx_strand_id
1 'polypeptide(L)'
;MYPVSEMFQVAIDDNAREYYWSGIITSKFGKPYPFHSNDIVQGTGYIQQANSGDLELGIGSVYAAECGVSLYVKPPNFIPPLHQATIEFFFHLKVATGQYETIPMGQFDISEVNRRQRVVEIKGFDAMIRFDKRMTIKDTFGEPFDLLHTICEKCQVPFGMTKEEVERLPNGKRLLSLYAENDVETYRDYLHYLTQCLAGFATINRQGKLVIKHNGTQSVARLDSSKRFDTSVSDYRTHYTGVSSTNLKTKFSEYYSIEKDVGSTLNLGINPLMQLGLKEQRRIMCEAILSVVSQYEFVPIDTTIIGNPAYEVGDAFEFHFENKWYHSLMTEVYYPIHGRMRIRCVGKNPLYSSAKSKHDKNIIGLLSQIEAEKIMVYSFYNASEYPLSVARIPIIDIDFASVRETDAQFHATILLNAEESFIPGTHIQLTYSIDGIEETKHVPMMTLQPGANVLTVYYPLSGLIENRVYRFKVVAELNKTSSVNIPADGIVASISGQGLAAEKGWDGRIELSDTFIRKRKKGEYLLSIRDQVMIDAVEKEETTASETFERMNTFNNNNLRG
;
A
#
# COMPACT_ATOMS: atom_id res chain seq x y z
N MET A 1 -14.72 1.01 -24.19
CA MET A 1 -15.96 1.54 -24.77
C MET A 1 -17.11 0.67 -24.31
N TYR A 2 -18.28 1.26 -24.03
CA TYR A 2 -19.48 0.49 -23.72
C TYR A 2 -19.86 -0.44 -24.89
N PRO A 3 -20.16 -1.72 -24.65
CA PRO A 3 -20.54 -2.64 -25.71
C PRO A 3 -21.85 -2.21 -26.39
N VAL A 4 -21.83 -2.09 -27.71
CA VAL A 4 -22.98 -1.75 -28.56
C VAL A 4 -22.98 -2.62 -29.81
N SER A 5 -24.12 -2.71 -30.50
CA SER A 5 -24.20 -3.51 -31.72
C SER A 5 -23.39 -2.90 -32.87
N GLU A 6 -23.04 -3.72 -33.87
CA GLU A 6 -22.45 -3.23 -35.12
C GLU A 6 -23.39 -2.22 -35.82
N MET A 7 -24.71 -2.44 -35.74
CA MET A 7 -25.69 -1.54 -36.31
C MET A 7 -25.69 -0.17 -35.62
N PHE A 8 -25.45 -0.13 -34.31
CA PHE A 8 -25.29 1.12 -33.57
C PHE A 8 -24.05 1.87 -34.06
N GLN A 9 -22.91 1.19 -34.22
CA GLN A 9 -21.67 1.79 -34.69
C GLN A 9 -21.83 2.42 -36.08
N VAL A 10 -22.58 1.77 -36.97
CA VAL A 10 -22.88 2.34 -38.29
C VAL A 10 -23.83 3.54 -38.17
N ALA A 11 -24.89 3.42 -37.38
CA ALA A 11 -25.92 4.47 -37.27
C ALA A 11 -25.42 5.73 -36.55
N ILE A 12 -24.52 5.62 -35.57
CA ILE A 12 -24.03 6.76 -34.80
C ILE A 12 -23.11 7.66 -35.63
N ASP A 13 -22.44 7.09 -36.64
CA ASP A 13 -21.59 7.81 -37.58
C ASP A 13 -22.38 8.54 -38.68
N ASP A 14 -23.69 8.30 -38.80
CA ASP A 14 -24.55 9.00 -39.76
C ASP A 14 -24.83 10.45 -39.30
N ASN A 15 -24.70 11.40 -40.23
CA ASN A 15 -25.02 12.79 -40.01
C ASN A 15 -26.53 13.04 -39.85
N ALA A 16 -27.37 12.18 -40.43
CA ALA A 16 -28.83 12.26 -40.37
C ALA A 16 -29.44 11.34 -39.30
N ARG A 17 -28.63 10.88 -38.33
CA ARG A 17 -29.08 9.97 -37.27
C ARG A 17 -30.25 10.51 -36.45
N GLU A 18 -31.19 9.62 -36.15
CA GLU A 18 -32.36 9.90 -35.31
C GLU A 18 -32.12 9.31 -33.92
N TYR A 19 -32.14 10.17 -32.91
CA TYR A 19 -31.93 9.76 -31.52
C TYR A 19 -32.78 10.60 -30.56
N TYR A 20 -32.99 10.07 -29.37
CA TYR A 20 -33.60 10.81 -28.27
C TYR A 20 -33.03 10.39 -26.92
N TRP A 21 -33.24 11.23 -25.92
CA TRP A 21 -32.88 10.98 -24.53
C TRP A 21 -34.13 10.70 -23.68
N SER A 22 -33.96 9.84 -22.69
CA SER A 22 -34.94 9.67 -21.63
C SER A 22 -34.24 9.45 -20.29
N GLY A 23 -35.02 9.42 -19.21
CA GLY A 23 -34.50 9.04 -17.92
C GLY A 23 -35.61 8.72 -16.94
N ILE A 24 -35.19 8.25 -15.77
CA ILE A 24 -36.09 7.83 -14.70
C ILE A 24 -35.58 8.41 -13.41
N ILE A 25 -36.41 9.18 -12.71
CA ILE A 25 -36.17 9.58 -11.33
C ILE A 25 -36.85 8.57 -10.42
N THR A 26 -36.09 7.93 -9.53
CA THR A 26 -36.65 6.99 -8.56
C THR A 26 -36.60 7.63 -7.18
N SER A 27 -37.77 7.85 -6.58
CA SER A 27 -37.83 8.46 -5.24
C SER A 27 -37.28 7.50 -4.18
N LYS A 28 -36.99 8.01 -2.97
CA LYS A 28 -36.57 7.20 -1.81
C LYS A 28 -37.46 5.98 -1.53
N PHE A 29 -38.74 6.04 -1.88
CA PHE A 29 -39.71 4.95 -1.70
C PHE A 29 -39.79 3.99 -2.89
N GLY A 30 -38.86 4.08 -3.85
CA GLY A 30 -38.81 3.23 -5.04
C GLY A 30 -39.84 3.58 -6.12
N LYS A 31 -40.59 4.69 -5.98
CA LYS A 31 -41.55 5.11 -6.99
C LYS A 31 -40.84 5.79 -8.18
N PRO A 32 -41.00 5.28 -9.42
CA PRO A 32 -40.38 5.85 -10.61
C PRO A 32 -41.19 7.03 -11.17
N TYR A 33 -40.47 8.02 -11.71
CA TYR A 33 -40.97 9.19 -12.42
C TYR A 33 -40.17 9.31 -13.73
N PRO A 34 -40.64 8.68 -14.83
CA PRO A 34 -39.97 8.76 -16.11
C PRO A 34 -40.10 10.16 -16.72
N PHE A 35 -39.09 10.57 -17.48
CA PHE A 35 -39.10 11.79 -18.29
C PHE A 35 -38.53 11.50 -19.69
N HIS A 36 -39.03 12.25 -20.66
CA HIS A 36 -38.61 12.13 -22.06
C HIS A 36 -37.90 13.40 -22.53
N SER A 37 -37.36 13.37 -23.75
CA SER A 37 -36.65 14.53 -24.34
C SER A 37 -37.47 15.81 -24.31
N ASN A 38 -38.80 15.74 -24.50
CA ASN A 38 -39.71 16.89 -24.47
C ASN A 38 -39.98 17.46 -23.06
N ASP A 39 -39.46 16.81 -22.03
CA ASP A 39 -39.52 17.29 -20.65
C ASP A 39 -38.21 17.96 -20.23
N ILE A 40 -37.13 17.79 -21.00
CA ILE A 40 -35.84 18.42 -20.73
C ILE A 40 -35.82 19.84 -21.30
N VAL A 41 -35.37 20.81 -20.50
CA VAL A 41 -35.19 22.19 -20.95
C VAL A 41 -34.06 22.23 -21.97
N GLN A 42 -34.31 22.84 -23.13
CA GLN A 42 -33.34 22.91 -24.23
C GLN A 42 -32.04 23.59 -23.79
N GLY A 43 -30.90 23.02 -24.18
CA GLY A 43 -29.56 23.53 -23.82
C GLY A 43 -29.16 23.23 -22.37
N THR A 44 -29.96 22.44 -21.65
CA THR A 44 -29.61 21.89 -20.34
C THR A 44 -29.42 20.38 -20.45
N GLY A 45 -28.94 19.75 -19.39
CA GLY A 45 -28.69 18.31 -19.43
C GLY A 45 -27.23 18.01 -19.77
N TYR A 46 -26.52 17.34 -18.88
CA TYR A 46 -25.21 16.81 -19.16
C TYR A 46 -24.85 15.65 -18.24
N ILE A 47 -23.87 14.87 -18.68
CA ILE A 47 -23.17 13.87 -17.89
C ILE A 47 -21.67 14.10 -18.09
N GLN A 48 -20.92 14.21 -17.01
CA GLN A 48 -19.48 14.42 -17.02
C GLN A 48 -18.79 13.30 -16.26
N GLN A 49 -17.74 12.74 -16.85
CA GLN A 49 -16.83 11.82 -16.21
C GLN A 49 -15.45 12.47 -16.22
N ALA A 50 -15.01 12.94 -15.06
CA ALA A 50 -13.73 13.62 -14.91
C ALA A 50 -12.98 13.12 -13.67
N ASN A 51 -11.67 13.28 -13.69
CA ASN A 51 -10.82 13.09 -12.53
C ASN A 51 -10.75 14.40 -11.75
N SER A 52 -10.52 14.34 -10.44
CA SER A 52 -10.26 15.52 -9.61
C SER A 52 -8.86 16.13 -9.83
N GLY A 53 -7.95 15.41 -10.50
CA GLY A 53 -6.60 15.89 -10.85
C GLY A 53 -6.49 16.38 -12.30
N ASP A 54 -6.03 17.61 -12.49
CA ASP A 54 -6.04 18.31 -13.79
C ASP A 54 -4.79 18.13 -14.67
N LEU A 55 -3.74 17.47 -14.18
CA LEU A 55 -2.38 17.64 -14.74
C LEU A 55 -1.72 16.36 -15.28
N GLU A 56 -2.05 15.17 -14.78
CA GLU A 56 -1.32 13.93 -15.13
C GLU A 56 -2.25 12.71 -15.24
N LEU A 57 -1.76 11.65 -15.90
CA LEU A 57 -2.46 10.37 -15.97
C LEU A 57 -2.61 9.79 -14.55
N GLY A 58 -3.85 9.72 -14.10
CA GLY A 58 -4.19 9.40 -12.72
C GLY A 58 -4.17 7.90 -12.42
N ILE A 59 -3.00 7.30 -12.23
CA ILE A 59 -2.92 5.93 -11.67
C ILE A 59 -3.29 5.99 -10.18
N GLY A 60 -4.24 5.16 -9.79
CA GLY A 60 -4.93 5.22 -8.51
C GLY A 60 -6.08 6.23 -8.48
N SER A 61 -6.33 6.99 -9.55
CA SER A 61 -7.40 7.99 -9.49
C SER A 61 -8.77 7.39 -9.33
N VAL A 62 -9.64 8.14 -8.64
CA VAL A 62 -10.98 7.72 -8.27
C VAL A 62 -11.96 8.68 -8.92
N TYR A 63 -12.49 8.28 -10.06
CA TYR A 63 -13.39 9.08 -10.88
C TYR A 63 -14.78 9.12 -10.25
N ALA A 64 -15.35 10.32 -10.15
CA ALA A 64 -16.75 10.52 -9.81
C ALA A 64 -17.44 11.18 -11.00
N ALA A 65 -18.48 10.55 -11.51
CA ALA A 65 -19.30 11.13 -12.55
C ALA A 65 -20.34 12.09 -11.97
N GLU A 66 -20.54 13.22 -12.64
CA GLU A 66 -21.57 14.22 -12.34
C GLU A 66 -22.63 14.21 -13.44
N CYS A 67 -23.88 14.46 -13.06
CA CYS A 67 -24.95 14.76 -13.99
C CYS A 67 -25.69 16.03 -13.57
N GLY A 68 -26.25 16.71 -14.55
CA GLY A 68 -27.17 17.82 -14.30
C GLY A 68 -28.26 17.88 -15.36
N VAL A 69 -29.51 18.13 -14.98
CA VAL A 69 -30.63 18.25 -15.92
C VAL A 69 -31.67 19.24 -15.40
N SER A 70 -32.29 20.00 -16.30
CA SER A 70 -33.45 20.81 -15.96
C SER A 70 -34.69 20.23 -16.62
N LEU A 71 -35.74 19.99 -15.84
CA LEU A 71 -36.99 19.38 -16.30
C LEU A 71 -38.16 20.34 -16.17
N TYR A 72 -39.01 20.39 -17.20
CA TYR A 72 -40.30 21.09 -17.15
C TYR A 72 -41.30 20.37 -16.25
N VAL A 73 -41.93 21.12 -15.35
CA VAL A 73 -43.04 20.63 -14.53
C VAL A 73 -44.35 21.01 -15.21
N LYS A 74 -44.98 20.04 -15.89
CA LYS A 74 -46.25 20.22 -16.60
C LYS A 74 -47.42 19.82 -15.69
N PRO A 75 -48.40 20.68 -15.41
CA PRO A 75 -49.60 20.28 -14.67
C PRO A 75 -50.33 19.11 -15.36
N PRO A 76 -50.87 18.12 -14.63
CA PRO A 76 -50.89 17.98 -13.17
C PRO A 76 -49.64 17.29 -12.59
N ASN A 77 -48.64 16.97 -13.42
CA ASN A 77 -47.46 16.19 -13.01
C ASN A 77 -46.59 16.99 -12.03
N PHE A 78 -46.63 16.57 -10.77
CA PHE A 78 -45.79 17.09 -9.70
C PHE A 78 -44.55 16.20 -9.55
N ILE A 79 -43.36 16.81 -9.62
CA ILE A 79 -42.12 16.13 -9.21
C ILE A 79 -42.01 16.26 -7.69
N PRO A 80 -42.06 15.14 -6.93
CA PRO A 80 -42.02 15.20 -5.47
C PRO A 80 -40.70 15.77 -4.95
N PRO A 81 -40.58 16.06 -3.64
CA PRO A 81 -39.29 16.23 -3.01
C PRO A 81 -38.37 15.04 -3.36
N LEU A 82 -37.18 15.34 -3.88
CA LEU A 82 -36.24 14.34 -4.41
C LEU A 82 -35.09 14.05 -3.44
N HIS A 83 -35.32 14.23 -2.14
CA HIS A 83 -34.33 13.90 -1.12
C HIS A 83 -34.05 12.39 -1.11
N GLN A 84 -32.79 11.99 -1.26
CA GLN A 84 -32.38 10.58 -1.38
C GLN A 84 -33.05 9.85 -2.56
N ALA A 85 -33.36 10.59 -3.63
CA ALA A 85 -33.81 10.00 -4.89
C ALA A 85 -32.60 9.74 -5.81
N THR A 86 -32.77 8.84 -6.77
CA THR A 86 -31.79 8.59 -7.82
C THR A 86 -32.32 9.03 -9.17
N ILE A 87 -31.42 9.27 -10.11
CA ILE A 87 -31.75 9.57 -11.51
C ILE A 87 -30.90 8.70 -12.44
N GLU A 88 -31.55 8.16 -13.46
CA GLU A 88 -30.92 7.37 -14.52
C GLU A 88 -31.16 8.04 -15.86
N PHE A 89 -30.16 7.98 -16.75
CA PHE A 89 -30.25 8.52 -18.11
C PHE A 89 -30.07 7.41 -19.15
N PHE A 90 -30.80 7.54 -20.25
CA PHE A 90 -30.75 6.62 -21.38
C PHE A 90 -30.62 7.38 -22.68
N PHE A 91 -29.76 6.88 -23.56
CA PHE A 91 -29.62 7.33 -24.94
C PHE A 91 -30.22 6.28 -25.88
N HIS A 92 -31.07 6.70 -26.81
CA HIS A 92 -31.75 5.83 -27.74
C HIS A 92 -31.39 6.22 -29.16
N LEU A 93 -30.77 5.31 -29.92
CA LEU A 93 -30.39 5.52 -31.32
C LEU A 93 -31.23 4.64 -32.23
N LYS A 94 -31.82 5.23 -33.26
CA LYS A 94 -32.50 4.47 -34.30
C LYS A 94 -31.48 3.77 -35.20
N VAL A 95 -31.51 2.44 -35.23
CA VAL A 95 -30.65 1.63 -36.10
C VAL A 95 -31.34 1.34 -37.43
N ALA A 96 -30.62 0.80 -38.41
CA ALA A 96 -31.12 0.59 -39.78
C ALA A 96 -32.40 -0.25 -39.90
N THR A 97 -32.72 -1.10 -38.91
CA THR A 97 -33.99 -1.86 -38.85
C THR A 97 -35.20 -1.00 -38.49
N GLY A 98 -35.00 0.27 -38.17
CA GLY A 98 -36.03 1.19 -37.66
C GLY A 98 -36.30 1.05 -36.15
N GLN A 99 -35.68 0.09 -35.48
CA GLN A 99 -35.76 -0.08 -34.03
C GLN A 99 -34.79 0.86 -33.32
N TYR A 100 -35.06 1.13 -32.04
CA TYR A 100 -34.18 1.93 -31.19
C TYR A 100 -33.29 1.01 -30.32
N GLU A 101 -31.98 1.13 -30.46
CA GLU A 101 -31.02 0.57 -29.52
C GLU A 101 -30.83 1.54 -28.35
N THR A 102 -30.99 1.04 -27.12
CA THR A 102 -30.93 1.84 -25.90
C THR A 102 -29.65 1.54 -25.15
N ILE A 103 -28.89 2.57 -24.81
CA ILE A 103 -27.73 2.45 -23.92
C ILE A 103 -27.98 3.23 -22.61
N PRO A 104 -27.68 2.64 -21.44
CA PRO A 104 -27.67 3.39 -20.20
C PRO A 104 -26.51 4.39 -20.25
N MET A 105 -26.69 5.54 -19.59
CA MET A 105 -25.68 6.60 -19.50
C MET A 105 -25.23 6.86 -18.06
N GLY A 106 -25.73 6.09 -17.10
CA GLY A 106 -25.32 6.11 -15.71
C GLY A 106 -26.49 6.21 -14.75
N GLN A 107 -26.20 5.93 -13.48
CA GLN A 107 -27.10 6.07 -12.34
C GLN A 107 -26.45 7.02 -11.33
N PHE A 108 -27.23 8.00 -10.87
CA PHE A 108 -26.73 9.09 -10.04
C PHE A 108 -27.62 9.30 -8.82
N ASP A 109 -27.01 9.54 -7.67
CA ASP A 109 -27.67 10.02 -6.47
C ASP A 109 -27.94 11.52 -6.59
N ILE A 110 -29.19 11.94 -6.41
CA ILE A 110 -29.57 13.35 -6.49
C ILE A 110 -29.02 14.08 -5.26
N SER A 111 -28.17 15.07 -5.50
CA SER A 111 -27.49 15.87 -4.48
C SER A 111 -28.11 17.26 -4.32
N GLU A 112 -28.41 17.94 -5.43
CA GLU A 112 -28.96 19.29 -5.45
C GLU A 112 -30.26 19.35 -6.26
N VAL A 113 -31.24 20.09 -5.74
CA VAL A 113 -32.52 20.29 -6.43
C VAL A 113 -33.00 21.72 -6.25
N ASN A 114 -32.98 22.50 -7.32
CA ASN A 114 -33.47 23.87 -7.35
C ASN A 114 -34.81 23.94 -8.08
N ARG A 115 -35.83 24.56 -7.46
CA ARG A 115 -37.17 24.67 -8.03
C ARG A 115 -37.46 26.11 -8.43
N ARG A 116 -37.87 26.29 -9.69
CA ARG A 116 -38.48 27.52 -10.23
C ARG A 116 -39.92 27.19 -10.64
N GLN A 117 -40.74 28.21 -10.94
CA GLN A 117 -42.21 28.03 -11.14
C GLN A 117 -42.63 26.83 -12.01
N ARG A 118 -41.94 26.57 -13.13
CA ARG A 118 -42.22 25.45 -14.05
C ARG A 118 -41.01 24.60 -14.40
N VAL A 119 -39.91 24.74 -13.65
CA VAL A 119 -38.64 24.06 -13.94
C VAL A 119 -38.04 23.54 -12.65
N VAL A 120 -37.58 22.29 -12.68
CA VAL A 120 -36.79 21.67 -11.61
C VAL A 120 -35.40 21.40 -12.17
N GLU A 121 -34.39 22.03 -11.58
CA GLU A 121 -32.99 21.80 -11.89
C GLU A 121 -32.46 20.76 -10.90
N ILE A 122 -31.86 19.70 -11.41
CA ILE A 122 -31.37 18.56 -10.66
C ILE A 122 -29.88 18.43 -10.95
N LYS A 123 -29.08 18.23 -9.91
CA LYS A 123 -27.72 17.69 -10.03
C LYS A 123 -27.57 16.44 -9.20
N GLY A 124 -26.70 15.55 -9.65
CA GLY A 124 -26.39 14.32 -8.94
C GLY A 124 -25.01 13.82 -9.26
N PHE A 125 -24.50 12.96 -8.40
CA PHE A 125 -23.21 12.29 -8.56
C PHE A 125 -23.41 10.79 -8.55
N ASP A 126 -22.53 10.05 -9.20
CA ASP A 126 -22.56 8.59 -9.12
C ASP A 126 -22.27 8.08 -7.71
N ALA A 127 -22.37 6.77 -7.51
CA ALA A 127 -22.14 6.15 -6.21
C ALA A 127 -20.71 6.34 -5.64
N MET A 128 -19.78 6.94 -6.38
CA MET A 128 -18.41 7.18 -5.91
C MET A 128 -18.38 8.11 -4.70
N ILE A 129 -19.31 9.07 -4.60
CA ILE A 129 -19.40 9.99 -3.45
C ILE A 129 -19.66 9.27 -2.12
N ARG A 130 -20.15 8.02 -2.15
CA ARG A 130 -20.39 7.23 -0.93
C ARG A 130 -19.09 6.75 -0.28
N PHE A 131 -17.97 6.77 -1.01
CA PHE A 131 -16.64 6.43 -0.48
C PHE A 131 -16.02 7.57 0.34
N ASP A 132 -16.60 8.78 0.35
CA ASP A 132 -16.16 9.89 1.22
C ASP A 132 -16.48 9.66 2.72
N LYS A 133 -17.09 8.52 3.04
CA LYS A 133 -17.32 8.06 4.41
C LYS A 133 -16.00 7.82 5.13
N ARG A 134 -15.92 8.27 6.40
CA ARG A 134 -14.76 8.03 7.27
C ARG A 134 -14.49 6.54 7.45
N MET A 135 -13.21 6.18 7.40
CA MET A 135 -12.75 4.81 7.60
C MET A 135 -12.17 4.61 9.01
N THR A 136 -12.24 3.38 9.52
CA THR A 136 -11.51 2.93 10.71
C THR A 136 -10.60 1.76 10.34
N ILE A 137 -9.32 1.82 10.74
CA ILE A 137 -8.24 0.91 10.31
C ILE A 137 -8.26 -0.42 11.09
N LYS A 138 -9.44 -1.02 11.31
CA LYS A 138 -9.54 -2.20 12.18
C LYS A 138 -9.39 -3.54 11.44
N ASP A 139 -9.64 -3.59 10.13
CA ASP A 139 -9.56 -4.83 9.33
C ASP A 139 -9.23 -4.49 7.86
N THR A 140 -7.95 -4.32 7.53
CA THR A 140 -7.48 -3.90 6.18
C THR A 140 -6.52 -4.90 5.55
N PHE A 141 -6.44 -6.12 6.09
CA PHE A 141 -5.57 -7.19 5.59
C PHE A 141 -6.33 -8.10 4.63
N GLY A 142 -5.80 -8.33 3.42
CA GLY A 142 -6.38 -9.28 2.47
C GLY A 142 -5.87 -9.12 1.05
N GLU A 143 -6.42 -9.93 0.14
CA GLU A 143 -6.21 -9.77 -1.30
C GLU A 143 -7.06 -8.58 -1.83
N PRO A 144 -6.63 -7.89 -2.90
CA PRO A 144 -7.36 -6.76 -3.46
C PRO A 144 -8.84 -7.01 -3.73
N PHE A 145 -9.22 -8.22 -4.15
CA PHE A 145 -10.63 -8.56 -4.36
C PHE A 145 -11.44 -8.45 -3.06
N ASP A 146 -10.97 -9.09 -1.99
CA ASP A 146 -11.66 -9.09 -0.69
C ASP A 146 -11.70 -7.68 -0.08
N LEU A 147 -10.62 -6.92 -0.25
CA LEU A 147 -10.53 -5.52 0.19
C LEU A 147 -11.51 -4.63 -0.58
N LEU A 148 -11.57 -4.73 -1.91
CA LEU A 148 -12.52 -3.99 -2.76
C LEU A 148 -13.97 -4.36 -2.41
N HIS A 149 -14.25 -5.64 -2.20
CA HIS A 149 -15.57 -6.12 -1.79
C HIS A 149 -15.98 -5.55 -0.44
N THR A 150 -15.09 -5.61 0.55
CA THR A 150 -15.33 -5.10 1.91
C THR A 150 -15.65 -3.61 1.91
N ILE A 151 -14.91 -2.80 1.15
CA ILE A 151 -15.14 -1.35 1.12
C ILE A 151 -16.43 -1.00 0.37
N CYS A 152 -16.77 -1.78 -0.66
CA CYS A 152 -18.03 -1.68 -1.38
C CYS A 152 -19.23 -1.93 -0.45
N GLU A 153 -19.19 -2.99 0.36
CA GLU A 153 -20.23 -3.28 1.36
C GLU A 153 -20.36 -2.15 2.39
N LYS A 154 -19.24 -1.67 2.93
CA LYS A 154 -19.24 -0.58 3.93
C LYS A 154 -19.74 0.75 3.39
N CYS A 155 -19.56 1.00 2.08
CA CYS A 155 -20.02 2.20 1.38
C CYS A 155 -21.37 2.02 0.68
N GLN A 156 -21.99 0.83 0.76
CA GLN A 156 -23.26 0.51 0.09
C GLN A 156 -23.19 0.75 -1.43
N VAL A 157 -22.10 0.34 -2.05
CA VAL A 157 -21.88 0.39 -3.49
C VAL A 157 -21.71 -1.05 -3.98
N PRO A 158 -22.47 -1.52 -4.98
CA PRO A 158 -22.26 -2.85 -5.54
C PRO A 158 -20.88 -2.97 -6.19
N PHE A 159 -20.22 -4.11 -6.03
CA PHE A 159 -18.97 -4.39 -6.74
C PHE A 159 -19.24 -5.01 -8.12
N GLY A 160 -18.53 -4.55 -9.14
CA GLY A 160 -18.79 -4.86 -10.54
C GLY A 160 -17.85 -5.86 -11.19
N MET A 161 -16.84 -6.36 -10.46
CA MET A 161 -15.83 -7.27 -11.00
C MET A 161 -15.87 -8.63 -10.29
N THR A 162 -15.47 -9.67 -11.01
CA THR A 162 -15.24 -11.02 -10.51
C THR A 162 -13.86 -11.16 -9.85
N LYS A 163 -13.66 -12.22 -9.08
CA LYS A 163 -12.36 -12.50 -8.46
C LYS A 163 -11.27 -12.69 -9.52
N GLU A 164 -11.59 -13.44 -10.57
CA GLU A 164 -10.68 -13.73 -11.68
C GLU A 164 -10.26 -12.48 -12.45
N GLU A 165 -11.17 -11.49 -12.59
CA GLU A 165 -10.83 -10.21 -13.23
C GLU A 165 -9.87 -9.39 -12.37
N VAL A 166 -10.09 -9.30 -11.06
CA VAL A 166 -9.19 -8.57 -10.15
C VAL A 166 -7.83 -9.25 -10.04
N GLU A 167 -7.79 -10.58 -9.97
CA GLU A 167 -6.57 -11.37 -9.91
C GLU A 167 -5.64 -11.21 -11.11
N ARG A 168 -6.19 -10.84 -12.28
CA ARG A 168 -5.41 -10.56 -13.50
C ARG A 168 -4.80 -9.16 -13.51
N LEU A 169 -5.28 -8.26 -12.65
CA LEU A 169 -4.69 -6.93 -12.52
C LEU A 169 -3.30 -7.03 -11.86
N PRO A 170 -2.40 -6.07 -12.12
CA PRO A 170 -1.14 -5.95 -11.40
C PRO A 170 -1.36 -6.06 -9.90
N ASN A 171 -0.55 -6.86 -9.22
CA ASN A 171 -0.65 -7.04 -7.77
C ASN A 171 -2.00 -7.61 -7.27
N GLY A 172 -2.89 -8.09 -8.16
CA GLY A 172 -4.24 -8.55 -7.85
C GLY A 172 -4.34 -9.75 -6.89
N LYS A 173 -3.26 -10.52 -6.75
CA LYS A 173 -3.14 -11.69 -5.86
C LYS A 173 -2.30 -11.43 -4.60
N ARG A 174 -1.81 -10.21 -4.42
CA ARG A 174 -0.89 -9.89 -3.32
C ARG A 174 -1.68 -9.60 -2.06
N LEU A 175 -1.19 -10.08 -0.93
CA LEU A 175 -1.73 -9.68 0.37
C LEU A 175 -1.29 -8.25 0.67
N LEU A 176 -2.26 -7.37 0.90
CA LEU A 176 -2.07 -5.97 1.25
C LEU A 176 -2.59 -5.72 2.66
N SER A 177 -2.03 -4.72 3.35
CA SER A 177 -2.47 -4.32 4.68
C SER A 177 -2.16 -2.86 4.98
N LEU A 178 -2.98 -2.21 5.80
CA LEU A 178 -2.64 -0.93 6.42
C LEU A 178 -2.22 -1.12 7.88
N TYR A 179 -1.11 -0.49 8.25
CA TYR A 179 -0.77 -0.24 9.63
C TYR A 179 -1.63 0.87 10.24
N ALA A 180 -1.89 0.79 11.56
CA ALA A 180 -2.75 1.72 12.29
C ALA A 180 -2.23 3.17 12.33
N GLU A 181 -0.94 3.37 12.02
CA GLU A 181 -0.27 4.67 12.02
C GLU A 181 -0.46 5.44 10.69
N ASN A 182 -1.13 4.84 9.70
CA ASN A 182 -1.35 5.46 8.40
C ASN A 182 -2.49 6.47 8.43
N ASP A 183 -2.26 7.63 7.83
CA ASP A 183 -3.23 8.72 7.70
C ASP A 183 -4.18 8.47 6.51
N VAL A 184 -5.11 7.52 6.68
CA VAL A 184 -6.17 7.25 5.70
C VAL A 184 -7.51 7.65 6.32
N GLU A 185 -8.07 8.77 5.87
CA GLU A 185 -9.25 9.37 6.48
C GLU A 185 -10.56 8.74 5.97
N THR A 186 -10.66 8.52 4.66
CA THR A 186 -11.89 8.06 3.99
C THR A 186 -11.69 6.75 3.23
N TYR A 187 -12.79 6.06 2.90
CA TYR A 187 -12.73 4.93 1.99
C TYR A 187 -12.31 5.33 0.57
N ARG A 188 -12.48 6.61 0.19
CA ARG A 188 -12.00 7.14 -1.10
C ARG A 188 -10.48 7.20 -1.13
N ASP A 189 -9.84 7.64 -0.06
CA ASP A 189 -8.38 7.64 0.07
C ASP A 189 -7.84 6.20 0.02
N TYR A 190 -8.52 5.29 0.72
CA TYR A 190 -8.16 3.88 0.69
C TYR A 190 -8.31 3.25 -0.70
N LEU A 191 -9.43 3.54 -1.37
CA LEU A 191 -9.69 3.10 -2.75
C LEU A 191 -8.64 3.65 -3.70
N HIS A 192 -8.19 4.89 -3.52
CA HIS A 192 -7.10 5.48 -4.29
C HIS A 192 -5.82 4.64 -4.19
N TYR A 193 -5.36 4.35 -2.96
CA TYR A 193 -4.15 3.55 -2.75
C TYR A 193 -4.27 2.13 -3.27
N LEU A 194 -5.41 1.49 -3.05
CA LEU A 194 -5.67 0.13 -3.51
C LEU A 194 -5.69 0.05 -5.04
N THR A 195 -6.35 1.01 -5.69
CA THR A 195 -6.41 1.13 -7.14
C THR A 195 -5.04 1.44 -7.74
N GLN A 196 -4.21 2.21 -7.04
CA GLN A 196 -2.84 2.50 -7.45
C GLN A 196 -1.98 1.23 -7.44
N CYS A 197 -2.13 0.36 -6.43
CA CYS A 197 -1.47 -0.96 -6.41
C CYS A 197 -1.88 -1.80 -7.63
N LEU A 198 -3.11 -1.68 -8.10
CA LEU A 198 -3.66 -2.36 -9.28
C LEU A 198 -3.29 -1.68 -10.62
N ALA A 199 -2.47 -0.63 -10.58
CA ALA A 199 -2.05 0.17 -11.75
C ALA A 199 -3.20 0.70 -12.62
N GLY A 200 -4.37 0.95 -12.04
CA GLY A 200 -5.56 1.39 -12.76
C GLY A 200 -6.19 2.65 -12.21
N PHE A 201 -7.45 2.86 -12.53
CA PHE A 201 -8.29 3.91 -11.97
C PHE A 201 -9.68 3.35 -11.66
N ALA A 202 -10.33 3.88 -10.63
CA ALA A 202 -11.62 3.41 -10.14
C ALA A 202 -12.74 4.26 -10.73
N THR A 203 -13.83 3.61 -11.17
CA THR A 203 -15.04 4.27 -11.70
C THR A 203 -16.28 3.54 -11.22
N ILE A 204 -17.41 4.25 -11.20
CA ILE A 204 -18.71 3.59 -11.21
C ILE A 204 -19.10 3.31 -12.66
N ASN A 205 -19.46 2.07 -12.98
CA ASN A 205 -19.93 1.71 -14.30
C ASN A 205 -21.38 2.18 -14.51
N ARG A 206 -21.90 2.03 -15.74
CA ARG A 206 -23.23 2.53 -16.09
C ARG A 206 -24.39 1.87 -15.31
N GLN A 207 -24.13 0.74 -14.65
CA GLN A 207 -25.07 0.02 -13.79
C GLN A 207 -24.90 0.36 -12.29
N GLY A 208 -24.12 1.39 -11.95
CA GLY A 208 -23.96 1.83 -10.56
C GLY A 208 -22.97 0.98 -9.74
N LYS A 209 -22.13 0.16 -10.38
CA LYS A 209 -21.17 -0.72 -9.68
C LYS A 209 -19.74 -0.19 -9.74
N LEU A 210 -18.96 -0.37 -8.67
CA LEU A 210 -17.54 -0.07 -8.67
C LEU A 210 -16.77 -1.03 -9.58
N VAL A 211 -15.93 -0.48 -10.47
CA VAL A 211 -15.00 -1.22 -11.32
C VAL A 211 -13.63 -0.55 -11.33
N ILE A 212 -12.57 -1.34 -11.49
CA ILE A 212 -11.21 -0.87 -11.73
C ILE A 212 -10.91 -1.03 -13.21
N LYS A 213 -10.52 0.05 -13.88
CA LYS A 213 -10.21 0.08 -15.30
C LYS A 213 -8.73 0.42 -15.54
N HIS A 214 -8.22 -0.04 -16.68
CA HIS A 214 -6.95 0.41 -17.27
C HIS A 214 -7.25 1.28 -18.48
N ASN A 215 -6.28 2.11 -18.86
CA ASN A 215 -6.39 2.85 -20.12
C ASN A 215 -6.22 1.87 -21.28
N GLY A 216 -7.00 2.06 -22.34
CA GLY A 216 -6.90 1.28 -23.55
C GLY A 216 -5.56 1.51 -24.26
N THR A 217 -5.02 0.47 -24.87
CA THR A 217 -3.90 0.57 -25.82
C THR A 217 -4.39 0.50 -27.28
N GLN A 218 -5.60 -0.02 -27.49
CA GLN A 218 -6.23 -0.11 -28.79
C GLN A 218 -7.26 0.99 -28.98
N SER A 219 -7.20 1.64 -30.14
CA SER A 219 -8.11 2.71 -30.49
C SER A 219 -9.53 2.20 -30.73
N VAL A 220 -10.52 2.82 -30.07
CA VAL A 220 -11.95 2.58 -30.28
C VAL A 220 -12.56 3.56 -31.28
N ALA A 221 -11.80 4.56 -31.74
CA ALA A 221 -12.30 5.64 -32.58
C ALA A 221 -11.22 6.26 -33.46
N ARG A 222 -11.59 6.63 -34.68
CA ARG A 222 -10.75 7.44 -35.59
C ARG A 222 -11.41 8.78 -35.87
N LEU A 223 -10.83 9.85 -35.35
CA LEU A 223 -11.34 11.21 -35.43
C LEU A 223 -10.57 12.00 -36.49
N ASP A 224 -11.14 12.05 -37.69
CA ASP A 224 -10.65 12.95 -38.75
C ASP A 224 -10.93 14.42 -38.41
N SER A 225 -10.22 15.35 -39.06
CA SER A 225 -10.44 16.80 -38.93
C SER A 225 -11.89 17.21 -39.14
N SER A 226 -12.63 16.52 -40.02
CA SER A 226 -14.06 16.79 -40.28
C SER A 226 -14.99 16.42 -39.11
N LYS A 227 -14.57 15.49 -38.24
CA LYS A 227 -15.36 15.01 -37.09
C LYS A 227 -15.04 15.80 -35.80
N ARG A 228 -14.07 16.72 -35.84
CA ARG A 228 -13.59 17.49 -34.70
C ARG A 228 -13.91 18.98 -34.86
N PHE A 229 -14.17 19.60 -33.72
CA PHE A 229 -14.42 21.03 -33.54
C PHE A 229 -13.54 21.52 -32.38
N ASP A 230 -13.45 22.83 -32.17
CA ASP A 230 -12.81 23.48 -31.01
C ASP A 230 -11.68 22.64 -30.40
N THR A 231 -10.61 22.45 -31.18
CA THR A 231 -9.55 21.48 -30.89
C THR A 231 -8.27 22.19 -30.46
N SER A 232 -7.70 21.77 -29.34
CA SER A 232 -6.37 22.14 -28.86
C SER A 232 -5.52 20.89 -28.69
N VAL A 233 -4.34 20.85 -29.31
CA VAL A 233 -3.42 19.70 -29.29
C VAL A 233 -2.09 20.15 -28.71
N SER A 234 -1.52 19.35 -27.80
CA SER A 234 -0.19 19.62 -27.26
C SER A 234 0.91 19.24 -28.27
N ASP A 235 2.03 19.94 -28.22
CA ASP A 235 3.21 19.72 -29.07
C ASP A 235 4.14 18.60 -28.56
N TYR A 236 3.83 18.01 -27.41
CA TYR A 236 4.59 16.94 -26.78
C TYR A 236 3.78 15.64 -26.66
N ARG A 237 4.52 14.54 -26.52
CA ARG A 237 3.98 13.22 -26.18
C ARG A 237 4.24 12.92 -24.72
N THR A 238 3.28 12.23 -24.09
CA THR A 238 3.45 11.68 -22.75
C THR A 238 3.68 10.18 -22.88
N HIS A 239 4.81 9.71 -22.36
CA HIS A 239 5.12 8.29 -22.20
C HIS A 239 5.94 8.10 -20.91
N TYR A 240 5.73 6.98 -20.24
CA TYR A 240 6.38 6.68 -18.97
C TYR A 240 7.40 5.57 -19.12
N THR A 241 8.63 5.80 -18.67
CA THR A 241 9.72 4.79 -18.67
C THR A 241 10.22 4.46 -17.28
N GLY A 242 9.75 5.20 -16.28
CA GLY A 242 10.06 4.95 -14.87
C GLY A 242 8.87 5.22 -13.96
N VAL A 243 8.95 4.63 -12.78
CA VAL A 243 8.03 4.80 -11.66
C VAL A 243 8.86 5.15 -10.43
N SER A 244 8.45 6.19 -9.71
CA SER A 244 8.99 6.50 -8.38
C SER A 244 7.93 6.28 -7.31
N SER A 245 8.33 5.71 -6.17
CA SER A 245 7.45 5.55 -5.01
C SER A 245 8.22 5.92 -3.75
N THR A 246 7.59 6.60 -2.81
CA THR A 246 8.20 7.00 -1.54
C THR A 246 7.90 5.99 -0.43
N ASN A 247 8.96 5.50 0.22
CA ASN A 247 8.85 4.59 1.36
C ASN A 247 8.36 5.38 2.58
N LEU A 248 7.33 4.89 3.25
CA LEU A 248 6.73 5.58 4.39
C LEU A 248 7.66 5.61 5.61
N LYS A 249 8.42 4.54 5.85
CA LYS A 249 9.32 4.41 7.01
C LYS A 249 10.56 5.27 6.83
N THR A 250 11.24 5.12 5.69
CA THR A 250 12.53 5.77 5.45
C THR A 250 12.41 7.15 4.80
N LYS A 251 11.21 7.51 4.32
CA LYS A 251 10.91 8.75 3.58
C LYS A 251 11.71 8.92 2.27
N PHE A 252 12.43 7.90 1.80
CA PHE A 252 13.14 7.93 0.52
C PHE A 252 12.23 7.57 -0.65
N SER A 253 12.41 8.29 -1.76
CA SER A 253 11.81 7.91 -3.05
C SER A 253 12.69 6.86 -3.73
N GLU A 254 12.15 5.67 -3.93
CA GLU A 254 12.76 4.62 -4.73
C GLU A 254 12.32 4.77 -6.17
N TYR A 255 13.27 4.58 -7.09
CA TYR A 255 13.08 4.77 -8.52
C TYR A 255 13.33 3.46 -9.26
N TYR A 256 12.41 3.12 -10.16
CA TYR A 256 12.41 1.91 -10.97
C TYR A 256 12.18 2.28 -12.43
N SER A 257 12.99 1.75 -13.35
CA SER A 257 12.90 2.06 -14.77
C SER A 257 13.01 0.84 -15.67
N ILE A 258 12.54 0.98 -16.91
CA ILE A 258 12.88 0.04 -17.98
C ILE A 258 14.33 0.27 -18.43
N GLU A 259 14.88 -0.64 -19.24
CA GLU A 259 16.27 -0.56 -19.72
C GLU A 259 16.59 0.76 -20.43
N LYS A 260 15.66 1.23 -21.28
CA LYS A 260 15.80 2.50 -22.01
C LYS A 260 14.95 3.59 -21.35
N ASP A 261 15.51 4.21 -20.32
CA ASP A 261 14.86 5.31 -19.61
C ASP A 261 15.00 6.65 -20.34
N VAL A 262 14.07 6.92 -21.26
CA VAL A 262 14.04 8.15 -22.08
C VAL A 262 12.74 8.94 -21.96
N GLY A 263 11.81 8.47 -21.14
CA GLY A 263 10.49 9.05 -20.92
C GLY A 263 10.36 9.73 -19.57
N SER A 264 9.11 9.99 -19.19
CA SER A 264 8.81 10.59 -17.90
C SER A 264 8.73 9.54 -16.79
N THR A 265 8.99 9.99 -15.57
CA THR A 265 8.76 9.18 -14.37
C THR A 265 7.36 9.46 -13.81
N LEU A 266 6.56 8.40 -13.64
CA LEU A 266 5.30 8.48 -12.90
C LEU A 266 5.60 8.46 -11.40
N ASN A 267 5.14 9.48 -10.67
CA ASN A 267 5.32 9.54 -9.22
C ASN A 267 4.08 8.98 -8.50
N LEU A 268 4.24 7.85 -7.82
CA LEU A 268 3.19 7.22 -7.02
C LEU A 268 3.03 7.86 -5.63
N GLY A 269 4.00 8.68 -5.21
CA GLY A 269 4.02 9.25 -3.86
C GLY A 269 4.16 8.16 -2.79
N ILE A 270 3.58 8.43 -1.62
CA ILE A 270 3.53 7.46 -0.52
C ILE A 270 2.25 6.65 -0.68
N ASN A 271 2.39 5.34 -0.92
CA ASN A 271 1.27 4.41 -0.88
C ASN A 271 1.40 3.51 0.36
N PRO A 272 0.53 3.67 1.38
CA PRO A 272 0.57 2.87 2.61
C PRO A 272 0.45 1.36 2.40
N LEU A 273 -0.24 0.90 1.34
CA LEU A 273 -0.43 -0.53 1.05
C LEU A 273 0.82 -1.18 0.47
N MET A 274 1.74 -0.40 -0.09
CA MET A 274 2.99 -0.89 -0.66
C MET A 274 4.14 -0.95 0.35
N GLN A 275 3.85 -0.76 1.64
CA GLN A 275 4.87 -0.67 2.71
C GLN A 275 5.07 -1.98 3.48
N LEU A 276 4.17 -2.96 3.31
CA LEU A 276 4.24 -4.26 3.97
C LEU A 276 5.25 -5.18 3.24
N GLY A 277 6.06 -5.89 4.03
CA GLY A 277 6.96 -6.93 3.55
C GLY A 277 8.41 -6.46 3.32
N LEU A 278 9.20 -7.32 2.70
CA LEU A 278 10.61 -7.07 2.40
C LEU A 278 10.75 -5.99 1.33
N LYS A 279 11.91 -5.31 1.29
CA LYS A 279 12.27 -4.34 0.22
C LYS A 279 11.99 -4.89 -1.18
N GLU A 280 12.27 -6.16 -1.37
CA GLU A 280 12.04 -6.89 -2.62
C GLU A 280 10.55 -6.96 -3.02
N GLN A 281 9.64 -7.10 -2.06
CA GLN A 281 8.19 -7.12 -2.36
C GLN A 281 7.73 -5.79 -2.92
N ARG A 282 8.25 -4.69 -2.36
CA ARG A 282 7.97 -3.34 -2.85
C ARG A 282 8.50 -3.11 -4.26
N ARG A 283 9.73 -3.56 -4.54
CA ARG A 283 10.30 -3.55 -5.90
C ARG A 283 9.37 -4.25 -6.89
N ILE A 284 8.96 -5.48 -6.60
CA ILE A 284 8.09 -6.24 -7.51
C ILE A 284 6.74 -5.53 -7.73
N MET A 285 6.16 -4.92 -6.68
CA MET A 285 4.91 -4.16 -6.84
C MET A 285 5.09 -2.94 -7.76
N CYS A 286 6.19 -2.18 -7.59
CA CYS A 286 6.51 -1.04 -8.44
C CYS A 286 6.79 -1.47 -9.90
N GLU A 287 7.48 -2.58 -10.11
CA GLU A 287 7.77 -3.14 -11.44
C GLU A 287 6.50 -3.64 -12.13
N ALA A 288 5.55 -4.21 -11.38
CA ALA A 288 4.24 -4.60 -11.91
C ALA A 288 3.41 -3.38 -12.33
N ILE A 289 3.53 -2.24 -11.63
CA ILE A 289 2.90 -0.98 -12.06
C ILE A 289 3.62 -0.43 -13.29
N LEU A 290 4.96 -0.43 -13.28
CA LEU A 290 5.79 0.04 -14.40
C LEU A 290 5.47 -0.70 -15.70
N SER A 291 5.27 -2.01 -15.66
CA SER A 291 4.97 -2.84 -16.83
C SER A 291 3.65 -2.47 -17.51
N VAL A 292 2.70 -1.89 -16.77
CA VAL A 292 1.43 -1.38 -17.31
C VAL A 292 1.60 0.05 -17.82
N VAL A 293 2.15 0.95 -17.01
CA VAL A 293 2.22 2.37 -17.37
C VAL A 293 3.16 2.67 -18.54
N SER A 294 4.17 1.81 -18.75
CA SER A 294 5.09 1.91 -19.88
C SER A 294 4.47 1.57 -21.24
N GLN A 295 3.27 0.99 -21.26
CA GLN A 295 2.54 0.71 -22.48
C GLN A 295 1.79 1.94 -23.01
N TYR A 296 1.65 3.00 -22.20
CA TYR A 296 0.91 4.19 -22.57
C TYR A 296 1.82 5.22 -23.24
N GLU A 297 1.54 5.51 -24.51
CA GLU A 297 2.10 6.63 -25.27
C GLU A 297 0.96 7.41 -25.92
N PHE A 298 0.81 8.69 -25.56
CA PHE A 298 -0.31 9.50 -26.05
C PHE A 298 0.02 10.99 -26.18
N VAL A 299 -0.77 11.69 -26.99
CA VAL A 299 -0.70 13.15 -27.17
C VAL A 299 -1.88 13.81 -26.44
N PRO A 300 -1.63 14.72 -25.47
CA PRO A 300 -2.70 15.47 -24.82
C PRO A 300 -3.48 16.34 -25.83
N ILE A 301 -4.80 16.33 -25.69
CA ILE A 301 -5.74 16.97 -26.60
C ILE A 301 -7.00 17.36 -25.84
N ASP A 302 -7.60 18.47 -26.23
CA ASP A 302 -8.93 18.89 -25.82
C ASP A 302 -9.74 19.17 -27.08
N THR A 303 -10.83 18.44 -27.29
CA THR A 303 -11.59 18.51 -28.54
C THR A 303 -13.07 18.31 -28.30
N THR A 304 -13.88 18.96 -29.14
CA THR A 304 -15.31 18.71 -29.23
C THR A 304 -15.62 17.89 -30.49
N ILE A 305 -16.54 16.94 -30.42
CA ILE A 305 -16.91 16.04 -31.53
C ILE A 305 -18.42 15.85 -31.67
N ILE A 306 -18.86 15.43 -32.85
CA ILE A 306 -20.18 14.82 -33.05
C ILE A 306 -20.10 13.44 -32.35
N GLY A 307 -20.43 13.42 -31.06
CA GLY A 307 -20.01 12.38 -30.12
C GLY A 307 -20.70 11.04 -30.26
N ASN A 308 -20.00 10.00 -29.81
CA ASN A 308 -20.53 8.65 -29.63
C ASN A 308 -20.78 8.41 -28.13
N PRO A 309 -22.06 8.28 -27.71
CA PRO A 309 -22.43 7.99 -26.33
C PRO A 309 -21.90 6.65 -25.77
N ALA A 310 -21.32 5.78 -26.60
CA ALA A 310 -20.66 4.56 -26.16
C ALA A 310 -19.24 4.76 -25.62
N TYR A 311 -18.58 5.89 -25.94
CA TYR A 311 -17.25 6.19 -25.40
C TYR A 311 -17.26 6.28 -23.86
N GLU A 312 -16.13 6.07 -23.22
CA GLU A 312 -15.98 6.16 -21.77
C GLU A 312 -14.57 6.63 -21.40
N VAL A 313 -14.39 7.12 -20.17
CA VAL A 313 -13.04 7.36 -19.64
C VAL A 313 -12.20 6.08 -19.68
N GLY A 314 -10.93 6.23 -20.05
CA GLY A 314 -9.98 5.15 -20.30
C GLY A 314 -9.94 4.65 -21.74
N ASP A 315 -10.90 5.03 -22.61
CA ASP A 315 -10.85 4.64 -24.01
C ASP A 315 -9.69 5.31 -24.75
N ALA A 316 -9.03 4.58 -25.64
CA ALA A 316 -8.04 5.14 -26.54
C ALA A 316 -8.66 5.51 -27.88
N PHE A 317 -8.13 6.53 -28.55
CA PHE A 317 -8.57 6.95 -29.87
C PHE A 317 -7.42 7.49 -30.70
N GLU A 318 -7.60 7.50 -32.01
CA GLU A 318 -6.68 8.14 -32.94
C GLU A 318 -7.31 9.41 -33.50
N PHE A 319 -6.50 10.45 -33.69
CA PHE A 319 -6.93 11.69 -34.30
C PHE A 319 -5.96 12.20 -35.35
N HIS A 320 -6.47 12.87 -36.37
CA HIS A 320 -5.68 13.40 -37.47
C HIS A 320 -5.45 14.91 -37.35
N PHE A 321 -4.22 15.36 -37.11
CA PHE A 321 -3.85 16.78 -36.96
C PHE A 321 -2.59 17.09 -37.78
N GLU A 322 -2.54 18.24 -38.44
CA GLU A 322 -1.38 18.65 -39.27
C GLU A 322 -0.85 17.56 -40.22
N ASN A 323 -1.77 16.87 -40.94
CA ASN A 323 -1.46 15.77 -41.87
C ASN A 323 -0.80 14.54 -41.24
N LYS A 324 -0.96 14.34 -39.92
CA LYS A 324 -0.44 13.17 -39.19
C LYS A 324 -1.49 12.59 -38.26
N TRP A 325 -1.43 11.27 -38.09
CA TRP A 325 -2.25 10.57 -37.10
C TRP A 325 -1.51 10.49 -35.77
N TYR A 326 -2.23 10.76 -34.69
CA TYR A 326 -1.76 10.70 -33.31
C TYR A 326 -2.67 9.79 -32.49
N HIS A 327 -2.09 9.17 -31.46
CA HIS A 327 -2.80 8.36 -30.49
C HIS A 327 -3.08 9.18 -29.22
N SER A 328 -4.24 8.99 -28.61
CA SER A 328 -4.68 9.69 -27.40
C SER A 328 -5.57 8.82 -26.52
N LEU A 329 -5.74 9.23 -25.26
CA LEU A 329 -6.61 8.61 -24.27
C LEU A 329 -7.75 9.55 -23.85
N MET A 330 -8.92 9.01 -23.53
CA MET A 330 -10.03 9.78 -22.96
C MET A 330 -9.87 9.82 -21.43
N THR A 331 -9.22 10.85 -20.90
CA THR A 331 -9.07 11.01 -19.44
C THR A 331 -10.24 11.77 -18.82
N GLU A 332 -10.99 12.52 -19.63
CA GLU A 332 -12.22 13.19 -19.25
C GLU A 332 -13.19 13.17 -20.43
N VAL A 333 -14.47 12.99 -20.12
CA VAL A 333 -15.54 12.93 -21.10
C VAL A 333 -16.74 13.74 -20.62
N TYR A 334 -17.26 14.62 -21.48
CA TYR A 334 -18.45 15.43 -21.21
C TYR A 334 -19.51 15.22 -22.30
N TYR A 335 -20.69 14.77 -21.87
CA TYR A 335 -21.87 14.50 -22.69
C TYR A 335 -22.97 15.52 -22.43
N PRO A 336 -23.09 16.59 -23.24
CA PRO A 336 -24.28 17.43 -23.20
C PRO A 336 -25.46 16.73 -23.88
N ILE A 337 -26.64 16.81 -23.25
CA ILE A 337 -27.88 16.33 -23.84
C ILE A 337 -28.24 17.24 -25.04
N HIS A 338 -28.43 16.64 -26.21
CA HIS A 338 -28.62 17.33 -27.49
C HIS A 338 -27.45 18.27 -27.90
N GLY A 339 -26.24 18.04 -27.39
CA GLY A 339 -25.07 18.84 -27.73
C GLY A 339 -23.93 18.03 -28.35
N ARG A 340 -22.79 18.70 -28.56
CA ARG A 340 -21.54 18.06 -28.99
C ARG A 340 -20.77 17.56 -27.79
N MET A 341 -20.25 16.34 -27.87
CA MET A 341 -19.45 15.72 -26.81
C MET A 341 -18.07 16.37 -26.77
N ARG A 342 -17.53 16.62 -25.57
CA ARG A 342 -16.14 17.04 -25.38
C ARG A 342 -15.33 15.89 -24.81
N ILE A 343 -14.15 15.66 -25.37
CA ILE A 343 -13.17 14.67 -24.93
C ILE A 343 -11.88 15.41 -24.60
N ARG A 344 -11.31 15.10 -23.45
CA ARG A 344 -10.03 15.67 -23.02
C ARG A 344 -9.07 14.57 -22.59
N CYS A 345 -7.81 14.76 -22.97
CA CYS A 345 -6.65 13.97 -22.59
C CYS A 345 -5.65 14.89 -21.89
N VAL A 346 -5.36 14.62 -20.62
CA VAL A 346 -4.31 15.31 -19.86
C VAL A 346 -3.02 14.50 -19.86
N GLY A 347 -1.87 15.17 -19.85
CA GLY A 347 -0.57 14.50 -19.80
C GLY A 347 0.58 15.43 -19.46
N LYS A 348 1.69 14.84 -19.01
CA LYS A 348 2.85 15.55 -18.49
C LYS A 348 3.88 15.81 -19.58
N ASN A 349 4.31 17.06 -19.72
CA ASN A 349 5.37 17.42 -20.68
C ASN A 349 6.75 16.90 -20.19
N PRO A 350 7.48 16.13 -21.02
CA PRO A 350 8.82 15.64 -20.71
C PRO A 350 9.86 16.73 -20.37
N LEU A 351 9.73 17.93 -20.92
CA LEU A 351 10.64 19.05 -20.63
C LEU A 351 10.49 19.54 -19.18
N TYR A 352 9.29 19.50 -18.62
CA TYR A 352 9.05 19.87 -17.21
C TYR A 352 9.29 18.70 -16.24
N SER A 353 9.29 17.45 -16.71
CA SER A 353 9.63 16.28 -15.88
C SER A 353 11.14 16.15 -15.64
N SER A 354 11.96 16.44 -16.66
CA SER A 354 13.42 16.45 -16.55
C SER A 354 13.97 17.55 -15.63
N ALA A 355 13.29 18.70 -15.52
CA ALA A 355 13.67 19.79 -14.64
C ALA A 355 13.60 19.45 -13.13
N LYS A 356 12.87 18.39 -12.73
CA LYS A 356 12.75 17.92 -11.33
C LYS A 356 13.76 16.84 -10.92
N SER A 357 14.61 16.36 -11.83
CA SER A 357 15.53 15.22 -11.60
C SER A 357 16.85 15.56 -10.87
N LYS A 358 17.17 16.85 -10.65
CA LYS A 358 18.35 17.24 -9.84
C LYS A 358 18.00 17.46 -8.38
N HIS A 359 16.81 17.98 -8.08
CA HIS A 359 16.44 18.29 -6.70
C HIS A 359 16.11 17.03 -5.90
N ASP A 360 15.41 16.06 -6.50
CA ASP A 360 15.08 14.80 -5.82
C ASP A 360 16.32 13.92 -5.61
N LYS A 361 17.25 13.88 -6.57
CA LYS A 361 18.55 13.21 -6.39
C LYS A 361 19.42 13.89 -5.33
N ASN A 362 19.39 15.23 -5.26
CA ASN A 362 20.08 15.98 -4.21
C ASN A 362 19.43 15.80 -2.83
N ILE A 363 18.10 15.68 -2.75
CA ILE A 363 17.38 15.38 -1.51
C ILE A 363 17.72 13.96 -1.04
N ILE A 364 17.82 12.98 -1.94
CA ILE A 364 18.30 11.63 -1.60
C ILE A 364 19.74 11.69 -1.05
N GLY A 365 20.65 12.43 -1.70
CA GLY A 365 22.02 12.62 -1.21
C GLY A 365 22.12 13.32 0.15
N LEU A 366 21.33 14.38 0.35
CA LEU A 366 21.28 15.14 1.60
C LEU A 366 20.62 14.35 2.74
N LEU A 367 19.56 13.59 2.46
CA LEU A 367 18.91 12.73 3.45
C LEU A 367 19.78 11.54 3.85
N SER A 368 20.52 10.93 2.90
CA SER A 368 21.52 9.91 3.22
C SER A 368 22.66 10.47 4.07
N GLN A 369 23.07 11.73 3.87
CA GLN A 369 24.02 12.41 4.76
C GLN A 369 23.43 12.68 6.15
N ILE A 370 22.17 13.14 6.23
CA ILE A 370 21.48 13.43 7.51
C ILE A 370 21.24 12.15 8.33
N GLU A 371 20.89 11.03 7.69
CA GLU A 371 20.72 9.75 8.40
C GLU A 371 22.05 9.15 8.86
N ALA A 372 23.14 9.34 8.12
CA ALA A 372 24.46 8.93 8.56
C ALA A 372 24.91 9.66 9.84
N GLU A 373 24.34 10.84 10.13
CA GLU A 373 24.63 11.63 11.32
C GLU A 373 23.72 11.30 12.53
N LYS A 374 22.68 10.47 12.36
CA LYS A 374 21.82 10.05 13.48
C LYS A 374 22.54 9.06 14.40
N ILE A 375 22.41 9.27 15.70
CA ILE A 375 22.86 8.31 16.72
C ILE A 375 21.84 7.18 16.77
N MET A 376 22.28 5.97 16.45
CA MET A 376 21.50 4.77 16.58
C MET A 376 21.71 4.15 17.96
N VAL A 377 20.69 3.48 18.51
CA VAL A 377 20.71 2.88 19.86
C VAL A 377 20.12 1.47 19.82
N TYR A 378 20.91 0.48 20.25
CA TYR A 378 20.47 -0.89 20.51
C TYR A 378 20.29 -1.04 22.02
N SER A 379 19.11 -1.46 22.49
CA SER A 379 18.82 -1.58 23.93
C SER A 379 18.64 -3.04 24.35
N PHE A 380 18.99 -3.35 25.59
CA PHE A 380 18.82 -4.66 26.21
C PHE A 380 18.27 -4.53 27.64
N TYR A 381 17.36 -5.45 27.96
CA TYR A 381 16.75 -5.62 29.28
C TYR A 381 16.70 -7.12 29.60
N ASN A 382 16.94 -7.50 30.85
CA ASN A 382 16.87 -8.90 31.24
C ASN A 382 15.44 -9.30 31.64
N ALA A 383 14.88 -10.30 30.95
CA ALA A 383 13.52 -10.77 31.21
C ALA A 383 13.40 -11.65 32.48
N SER A 384 14.51 -12.25 32.93
CA SER A 384 14.55 -13.14 34.10
C SER A 384 15.65 -12.73 35.05
N GLU A 385 15.56 -13.21 36.28
CA GLU A 385 16.60 -13.02 37.27
C GLU A 385 17.88 -13.80 36.96
N TYR A 386 19.03 -13.28 37.40
CA TYR A 386 20.34 -13.94 37.30
C TYR A 386 20.92 -14.19 38.70
N PRO A 387 20.87 -15.42 39.22
CA PRO A 387 21.53 -15.78 40.45
C PRO A 387 23.05 -15.79 40.22
N LEU A 388 23.76 -14.84 40.82
CA LEU A 388 25.20 -14.72 40.66
C LEU A 388 25.94 -15.70 41.55
N SER A 389 27.11 -16.15 41.09
CA SER A 389 27.97 -17.06 41.83
C SER A 389 29.43 -16.84 41.46
N VAL A 390 30.31 -17.71 41.97
CA VAL A 390 31.72 -17.77 41.54
C VAL A 390 31.89 -18.32 40.12
N ALA A 391 30.82 -18.81 39.48
CA ALA A 391 30.85 -19.18 38.09
C ALA A 391 30.62 -17.94 37.20
N ARG A 392 31.31 -17.90 36.06
CA ARG A 392 31.16 -16.87 35.04
C ARG A 392 29.81 -17.03 34.32
N ILE A 393 28.95 -16.02 34.41
CA ILE A 393 27.58 -16.04 33.85
C ILE A 393 27.42 -14.89 32.85
N PRO A 394 26.99 -15.13 31.60
CA PRO A 394 26.65 -14.06 30.66
C PRO A 394 25.35 -13.39 31.09
N ILE A 395 25.40 -12.08 31.33
CA ILE A 395 24.26 -11.29 31.84
C ILE A 395 23.72 -10.29 30.81
N ILE A 396 24.50 -9.98 29.76
CA ILE A 396 24.11 -9.09 28.65
C ILE A 396 24.62 -9.72 27.34
N ASP A 397 23.79 -9.72 26.32
CA ASP A 397 24.10 -10.18 24.96
C ASP A 397 23.39 -9.24 23.96
N ILE A 398 24.17 -8.41 23.26
CA ILE A 398 23.66 -7.41 22.31
C ILE A 398 24.31 -7.64 20.96
N ASP A 399 23.49 -7.92 19.95
CA ASP A 399 23.91 -7.90 18.57
C ASP A 399 23.67 -6.52 17.95
N PHE A 400 24.67 -5.96 17.30
CA PHE A 400 24.58 -4.67 16.61
C PHE A 400 25.36 -4.70 15.30
N ALA A 401 25.00 -3.82 14.36
CA ALA A 401 25.66 -3.77 13.05
C ALA A 401 26.17 -2.36 12.73
N SER A 402 27.23 -2.31 11.94
CA SER A 402 27.82 -1.06 11.45
C SER A 402 27.61 -0.96 9.94
N VAL A 403 27.27 0.24 9.46
CA VAL A 403 27.07 0.53 8.02
C VAL A 403 28.22 1.32 7.40
N ARG A 404 29.18 1.74 8.21
CA ARG A 404 30.45 2.36 7.81
C ARG A 404 31.47 2.21 8.94
N GLU A 405 32.73 2.51 8.66
CA GLU A 405 33.76 2.56 9.69
C GLU A 405 33.36 3.59 10.77
N THR A 406 33.24 3.14 12.02
CA THR A 406 32.78 4.00 13.11
C THR A 406 33.20 3.50 14.50
N ASP A 407 32.95 4.35 15.49
CA ASP A 407 33.03 4.03 16.90
C ASP A 407 31.62 4.02 17.52
N ALA A 408 31.43 3.20 18.54
CA ALA A 408 30.21 3.15 19.33
C ALA A 408 30.55 3.18 20.83
N GLN A 409 29.52 3.32 21.66
CA GLN A 409 29.66 3.30 23.11
C GLN A 409 28.63 2.35 23.70
N PHE A 410 29.09 1.50 24.61
CA PHE A 410 28.24 0.68 25.46
C PHE A 410 28.03 1.36 26.81
N HIS A 411 26.79 1.35 27.28
CA HIS A 411 26.41 1.80 28.61
C HIS A 411 25.45 0.80 29.24
N ALA A 412 25.67 0.42 30.50
CA ALA A 412 24.71 -0.39 31.24
C ALA A 412 24.59 0.03 32.70
N THR A 413 23.38 -0.11 33.23
CA THR A 413 23.04 0.00 34.64
C THR A 413 22.52 -1.35 35.10
N ILE A 414 23.13 -1.91 36.15
CA ILE A 414 22.82 -3.23 36.70
C ILE A 414 22.44 -3.07 38.18
N LEU A 415 21.21 -3.43 38.52
CA LEU A 415 20.71 -3.51 39.88
C LEU A 415 21.01 -4.89 40.47
N LEU A 416 21.63 -4.91 41.63
CA LEU A 416 22.08 -6.10 42.34
C LEU A 416 21.46 -6.12 43.73
N ASN A 417 20.89 -7.25 44.13
CA ASN A 417 20.35 -7.45 45.47
C ASN A 417 21.22 -8.48 46.22
N ALA A 418 21.82 -8.04 47.32
CA ALA A 418 22.52 -8.88 48.27
C ALA A 418 21.59 -9.27 49.42
N GLU A 419 21.31 -10.57 49.57
CA GLU A 419 20.33 -11.10 50.52
C GLU A 419 20.91 -11.32 51.93
N GLU A 420 20.10 -11.83 52.87
CA GLU A 420 20.45 -11.96 54.30
C GLU A 420 21.71 -12.80 54.57
N SER A 421 22.05 -13.74 53.68
CA SER A 421 23.25 -14.59 53.77
C SER A 421 24.49 -13.99 53.07
N PHE A 422 24.48 -12.67 52.81
CA PHE A 422 25.57 -11.96 52.16
C PHE A 422 26.89 -12.04 52.94
N ILE A 423 27.98 -12.30 52.22
CA ILE A 423 29.33 -12.35 52.79
C ILE A 423 30.02 -10.99 52.60
N PRO A 424 30.41 -10.28 53.68
CA PRO A 424 31.17 -9.04 53.57
C PRO A 424 32.47 -9.16 52.76
N GLY A 425 32.77 -8.13 51.97
CA GLY A 425 33.91 -8.13 51.04
C GLY A 425 33.70 -9.05 49.84
N THR A 426 32.44 -9.25 49.41
CA THR A 426 32.12 -9.82 48.10
C THR A 426 32.25 -8.73 47.04
N HIS A 427 32.94 -9.05 45.95
CA HIS A 427 33.09 -8.18 44.79
C HIS A 427 32.47 -8.85 43.57
N ILE A 428 31.76 -8.06 42.78
CA ILE A 428 31.36 -8.43 41.42
C ILE A 428 32.41 -7.92 40.45
N GLN A 429 32.79 -8.77 39.50
CA GLN A 429 33.69 -8.44 38.40
C GLN A 429 32.96 -8.66 37.08
N LEU A 430 33.10 -7.71 36.15
CA LEU A 430 32.55 -7.80 34.80
C LEU A 430 33.65 -7.96 33.76
N THR A 431 33.45 -8.84 32.80
CA THR A 431 34.33 -9.03 31.64
C THR A 431 33.53 -8.83 30.36
N TYR A 432 34.09 -8.06 29.42
CA TYR A 432 33.48 -7.81 28.11
C TYR A 432 34.01 -8.79 27.07
N SER A 433 33.18 -9.13 26.08
CA SER A 433 33.67 -9.80 24.87
C SER A 433 32.96 -9.32 23.61
N ILE A 434 33.72 -9.22 22.52
CA ILE A 434 33.23 -8.89 21.17
C ILE A 434 33.53 -10.07 20.27
N ASP A 435 32.50 -10.64 19.65
CA ASP A 435 32.60 -11.82 18.77
C ASP A 435 33.36 -13.00 19.41
N GLY A 436 33.23 -13.14 20.74
CA GLY A 436 33.88 -14.20 21.53
C GLY A 436 35.32 -13.92 21.96
N ILE A 437 35.90 -12.77 21.58
CA ILE A 437 37.22 -12.33 22.04
C ILE A 437 37.04 -11.54 23.36
N GLU A 438 37.65 -12.02 24.45
CA GLU A 438 37.55 -11.37 25.77
C GLU A 438 38.49 -10.16 25.90
N GLU A 439 37.97 -9.09 26.47
CA GLU A 439 38.70 -7.87 26.76
C GLU A 439 39.27 -7.92 28.18
N THR A 440 40.59 -7.87 28.28
CA THR A 440 41.33 -8.04 29.55
C THR A 440 41.83 -6.71 30.14
N LYS A 441 41.80 -5.63 29.35
CA LYS A 441 42.35 -4.32 29.76
C LYS A 441 41.41 -3.50 30.63
N HIS A 442 40.09 -3.71 30.50
CA HIS A 442 39.09 -2.98 31.26
C HIS A 442 38.11 -3.97 31.89
N VAL A 443 38.26 -4.16 33.21
CA VAL A 443 37.51 -5.16 33.98
C VAL A 443 36.89 -4.44 35.18
N PRO A 444 35.67 -3.89 35.04
CA PRO A 444 35.00 -3.20 36.14
C PRO A 444 34.80 -4.12 37.33
N MET A 445 35.04 -3.59 38.53
CA MET A 445 34.85 -4.32 39.77
C MET A 445 34.19 -3.42 40.81
N MET A 446 33.22 -3.96 41.55
CA MET A 446 32.52 -3.25 42.62
C MET A 446 32.41 -4.11 43.87
N THR A 447 32.70 -3.51 45.03
CA THR A 447 32.44 -4.13 46.34
C THR A 447 30.97 -3.97 46.68
N LEU A 448 30.30 -5.08 46.94
CA LEU A 448 28.88 -5.09 47.27
C LEU A 448 28.66 -4.79 48.77
N GLN A 449 27.54 -4.15 49.08
CA GLN A 449 27.01 -3.97 50.43
C GLN A 449 25.74 -4.82 50.61
N PRO A 450 25.33 -5.15 51.84
CA PRO A 450 24.03 -5.78 52.09
C PRO A 450 22.88 -4.93 51.52
N GLY A 451 21.88 -5.55 50.89
CA GLY A 451 20.76 -4.87 50.25
C GLY A 451 20.99 -4.51 48.78
N ALA A 452 20.35 -3.44 48.32
CA ALA A 452 20.37 -3.03 46.91
C ALA A 452 21.66 -2.27 46.55
N ASN A 453 22.31 -2.67 45.46
CA ASN A 453 23.50 -2.04 44.90
C ASN A 453 23.26 -1.73 43.42
N VAL A 454 23.81 -0.64 42.92
CA VAL A 454 23.71 -0.26 41.50
C VAL A 454 25.12 -0.17 40.92
N LEU A 455 25.37 -0.93 39.87
CA LEU A 455 26.60 -0.89 39.09
C LEU A 455 26.34 -0.25 37.73
N THR A 456 26.96 0.89 37.45
CA THR A 456 26.95 1.53 36.14
C THR A 456 28.27 1.29 35.44
N VAL A 457 28.23 0.87 34.18
CA VAL A 457 29.41 0.60 33.37
C VAL A 457 29.35 1.25 32.00
N TYR A 458 30.53 1.61 31.50
CA TYR A 458 30.74 2.24 30.21
C TYR A 458 31.90 1.52 29.50
N TYR A 459 31.74 1.24 28.20
CA TYR A 459 32.82 0.67 27.38
C TYR A 459 32.81 1.27 25.97
N PRO A 460 33.91 1.92 25.53
CA PRO A 460 34.02 2.43 24.16
C PRO A 460 34.36 1.28 23.19
N LEU A 461 33.58 1.19 22.12
CA LEU A 461 33.76 0.23 21.02
C LEU A 461 34.41 0.98 19.85
N SER A 462 35.73 0.83 19.69
CA SER A 462 36.46 1.52 18.63
C SER A 462 36.83 0.62 17.46
N GLY A 463 36.89 1.21 16.26
CA GLY A 463 37.39 0.52 15.06
C GLY A 463 36.41 -0.51 14.49
N LEU A 464 35.11 -0.23 14.56
CA LEU A 464 34.09 -1.08 13.93
C LEU A 464 34.18 -0.89 12.42
N ILE A 465 34.50 -1.96 11.68
CA ILE A 465 34.56 -1.97 10.23
C ILE A 465 33.18 -2.02 9.60
N GLU A 466 33.04 -1.36 8.45
CA GLU A 466 31.81 -1.25 7.66
C GLU A 466 31.15 -2.61 7.32
N ASN A 467 29.80 -2.61 7.25
CA ASN A 467 28.95 -3.71 6.78
C ASN A 467 29.18 -5.03 7.53
N ARG A 468 29.38 -4.93 8.85
CA ARG A 468 29.59 -6.07 9.75
C ARG A 468 28.63 -6.05 10.93
N VAL A 469 28.18 -7.25 11.31
CA VAL A 469 27.44 -7.54 12.54
C VAL A 469 28.44 -7.96 13.61
N TYR A 470 28.26 -7.44 14.83
CA TYR A 470 29.04 -7.74 16.02
C TYR A 470 28.13 -8.27 17.12
N ARG A 471 28.66 -9.18 17.94
CA ARG A 471 28.03 -9.65 19.16
C ARG A 471 28.81 -9.21 20.37
N PHE A 472 28.20 -8.37 21.20
CA PHE A 472 28.79 -7.85 22.43
C PHE A 472 28.19 -8.55 23.64
N LYS A 473 29.03 -9.19 24.46
CA LYS A 473 28.60 -9.85 25.70
C LYS A 473 29.25 -9.23 26.92
N VAL A 474 28.51 -9.25 28.02
CA VAL A 474 29.03 -8.96 29.36
C VAL A 474 28.85 -10.18 30.24
N VAL A 475 29.93 -10.61 30.86
CA VAL A 475 29.99 -11.77 31.75
C VAL A 475 30.27 -11.29 33.16
N ALA A 476 29.47 -11.73 34.12
CA ALA A 476 29.62 -11.42 35.53
C ALA A 476 30.15 -12.61 36.32
N GLU A 477 30.95 -12.32 37.35
CA GLU A 477 31.50 -13.30 38.29
C GLU A 477 31.61 -12.67 39.69
N LEU A 478 31.37 -13.45 40.73
CA LEU A 478 31.66 -13.07 42.11
C LEU A 478 32.98 -13.69 42.58
N ASN A 479 33.72 -12.97 43.42
CA ASN A 479 34.92 -13.53 44.06
C ASN A 479 34.62 -14.59 45.14
N LYS A 480 33.38 -14.65 45.63
CA LYS A 480 32.93 -15.51 46.73
C LYS A 480 31.52 -16.02 46.45
N THR A 481 31.23 -17.23 46.94
CA THR A 481 29.87 -17.78 46.92
C THR A 481 29.00 -17.06 47.95
N SER A 482 28.41 -15.93 47.53
CA SER A 482 27.53 -15.09 48.33
C SER A 482 26.14 -15.02 47.68
N SER A 483 25.09 -14.80 48.45
CA SER A 483 23.72 -14.64 47.95
C SER A 483 23.53 -13.27 47.30
N VAL A 484 23.80 -13.19 46.00
CA VAL A 484 23.61 -11.99 45.19
C VAL A 484 22.82 -12.37 43.93
N ASN A 485 21.77 -11.60 43.64
CA ASN A 485 20.92 -11.81 42.48
C ASN A 485 20.74 -10.50 41.70
N ILE A 486 20.60 -10.58 40.39
CA ILE A 486 20.08 -9.50 39.55
C ILE A 486 18.60 -9.81 39.31
N PRO A 487 17.64 -9.00 39.78
CA PRO A 487 16.22 -9.26 39.55
C PRO A 487 15.86 -9.12 38.06
N ALA A 488 14.71 -9.66 37.65
CA ALA A 488 14.12 -9.34 36.34
C ALA A 488 13.97 -7.82 36.17
N ASP A 489 14.21 -7.32 34.96
CA ASP A 489 14.30 -5.89 34.62
C ASP A 489 15.37 -5.10 35.42
N GLY A 490 16.27 -5.81 36.11
CA GLY A 490 17.38 -5.24 36.87
C GLY A 490 18.52 -4.70 36.00
N ILE A 491 18.53 -5.00 34.70
CA ILE A 491 19.54 -4.55 33.74
C ILE A 491 18.89 -3.63 32.72
N VAL A 492 19.50 -2.47 32.52
CA VAL A 492 19.23 -1.58 31.39
C VAL A 492 20.55 -1.32 30.69
N ALA A 493 20.71 -1.86 29.48
CA ALA A 493 21.93 -1.73 28.71
C ALA A 493 21.66 -1.17 27.32
N SER A 494 22.64 -0.48 26.74
CA SER A 494 22.55 0.02 25.38
C SER A 494 23.90 0.13 24.70
N ILE A 495 23.92 -0.06 23.38
CA ILE A 495 25.03 0.32 22.49
C ILE A 495 24.53 1.44 21.60
N SER A 496 25.25 2.55 21.55
CA SER A 496 24.89 3.69 20.70
C SER A 496 26.07 4.23 19.91
N GLY A 497 25.81 4.75 18.71
CA GLY A 497 26.84 5.29 17.84
C GLY A 497 26.27 5.87 16.55
N GLN A 498 27.00 6.80 15.94
CA GLN A 498 26.68 7.31 14.61
C GLN A 498 27.24 6.33 13.58
N GLY A 499 26.46 5.90 12.58
CA GLY A 499 26.91 4.91 11.59
C GLY A 499 26.71 3.44 11.98
N LEU A 500 25.91 3.16 13.03
CA LEU A 500 25.33 1.83 13.23
C LEU A 500 24.07 1.65 12.38
N ALA A 501 23.66 0.41 12.12
CA ALA A 501 22.49 0.09 11.31
C ALA A 501 21.17 0.26 12.10
N ALA A 502 20.07 0.52 11.39
CA ALA A 502 18.73 0.57 11.99
C ALA A 502 18.07 -0.81 12.17
N GLU A 503 18.44 -1.80 11.36
CA GLU A 503 17.95 -3.18 11.44
C GLU A 503 19.13 -4.16 11.32
N LYS A 504 19.05 -5.27 12.07
CA LYS A 504 20.00 -6.39 11.98
C LYS A 504 19.69 -7.18 10.69
N GLY A 505 20.59 -7.11 9.70
CA GLY A 505 20.57 -8.10 8.61
C GLY A 505 20.78 -9.49 9.22
N TRP A 506 19.94 -10.46 8.86
CA TRP A 506 20.05 -11.84 9.37
C TRP A 506 21.41 -12.43 8.96
N ASP A 507 22.15 -12.96 9.94
CA ASP A 507 23.54 -13.43 9.80
C ASP A 507 23.65 -14.92 9.46
N GLY A 508 22.52 -15.59 9.18
CA GLY A 508 22.48 -16.99 8.78
C GLY A 508 22.82 -17.99 9.88
N ARG A 509 23.02 -17.55 11.13
CA ARG A 509 23.39 -18.43 12.25
C ARG A 509 22.15 -18.82 13.07
N ILE A 510 22.06 -20.10 13.41
CA ILE A 510 21.07 -20.66 14.33
C ILE A 510 21.85 -21.24 15.51
N GLU A 511 21.73 -20.64 16.71
CA GLU A 511 22.22 -21.23 17.95
C GLU A 511 21.06 -21.95 18.65
N LEU A 512 21.20 -23.26 18.82
CA LEU A 512 20.32 -24.08 19.65
C LEU A 512 21.04 -24.35 20.98
N SER A 513 20.47 -23.85 22.08
CA SER A 513 20.93 -24.17 23.44
C SER A 513 19.79 -24.83 24.21
N ASP A 514 20.03 -26.02 24.76
CA ASP A 514 19.07 -26.73 25.61
C ASP A 514 19.62 -26.82 27.05
N THR A 515 18.74 -26.72 28.04
CA THR A 515 19.11 -26.76 29.47
C THR A 515 18.36 -27.89 30.16
N PHE A 516 19.04 -29.01 30.44
CA PHE A 516 18.42 -30.15 31.11
C PHE A 516 18.65 -30.13 32.62
N ILE A 517 17.57 -30.31 33.39
CA ILE A 517 17.65 -30.50 34.84
C ILE A 517 18.10 -31.93 35.13
N ARG A 518 19.30 -32.09 35.68
CA ARG A 518 19.83 -33.39 36.14
C ARG A 518 19.09 -33.85 37.39
N LYS A 519 18.09 -34.73 37.27
CA LYS A 519 17.45 -35.36 38.44
C LYS A 519 18.28 -36.54 38.96
N ARG A 520 18.57 -36.51 40.27
CA ARG A 520 19.40 -37.49 40.99
C ARG A 520 18.53 -38.65 41.49
N LYS A 521 18.95 -39.90 41.30
CA LYS A 521 18.44 -41.06 42.05
C LYS A 521 19.60 -41.94 42.47
N LYS A 522 19.79 -42.08 43.80
CA LYS A 522 20.75 -43.01 44.44
C LYS A 522 22.16 -43.06 43.84
N GLY A 523 22.85 -41.92 43.82
CA GLY A 523 24.33 -41.90 43.80
C GLY A 523 25.04 -42.11 42.47
N GLU A 524 24.35 -42.47 41.38
CA GLU A 524 24.99 -42.64 40.06
C GLU A 524 24.47 -41.65 39.02
N TYR A 525 25.36 -41.24 38.11
CA TYR A 525 25.03 -40.41 36.95
C TYR A 525 24.53 -41.31 35.82
N LEU A 526 23.30 -41.08 35.34
CA LEU A 526 22.84 -41.66 34.06
C LEU A 526 23.56 -40.96 32.89
N LEU A 527 23.88 -41.76 31.87
CA LEU A 527 24.87 -41.59 30.81
C LEU A 527 24.91 -40.24 30.06
N SER A 528 26.10 -39.97 29.51
CA SER A 528 26.43 -38.97 28.50
C SER A 528 25.77 -39.27 27.16
N ILE A 529 25.17 -38.26 26.52
CA ILE A 529 24.95 -38.25 25.08
C ILE A 529 26.08 -37.41 24.47
N ARG A 530 26.88 -38.03 23.59
CA ARG A 530 27.74 -37.32 22.64
C ARG A 530 27.08 -37.49 21.29
N ASP A 531 26.54 -36.40 20.74
CA ASP A 531 26.48 -36.23 19.30
C ASP A 531 26.88 -34.79 18.98
N GLN A 532 27.84 -34.67 18.09
CA GLN A 532 28.33 -33.42 17.52
C GLN A 532 27.82 -33.43 16.08
N VAL A 533 26.75 -32.70 15.79
CA VAL A 533 26.28 -32.52 14.41
C VAL A 533 26.88 -31.21 13.90
N MET A 534 27.99 -31.33 13.17
CA MET A 534 28.50 -30.26 12.31
C MET A 534 27.83 -30.41 10.94
N ILE A 535 26.90 -29.51 10.60
CA ILE A 535 26.41 -29.36 9.23
C ILE A 535 27.22 -28.23 8.61
N ASP A 536 28.24 -28.58 7.83
CA ASP A 536 28.83 -27.64 6.88
C ASP A 536 27.87 -27.51 5.70
N ALA A 537 27.50 -26.28 5.38
CA ALA A 537 26.58 -25.96 4.31
C ALA A 537 27.11 -26.48 2.95
N VAL A 538 26.41 -27.44 2.37
CA VAL A 538 26.38 -27.68 0.93
C VAL A 538 25.01 -27.24 0.44
N GLU A 539 24.98 -26.69 -0.77
CA GLU A 539 23.90 -25.94 -1.44
C GLU A 539 22.45 -26.33 -1.10
N LYS A 540 21.57 -25.32 -1.21
CA LYS A 540 20.11 -25.41 -1.03
C LYS A 540 19.51 -26.72 -1.60
N GLU A 541 19.23 -27.66 -0.71
CA GLU A 541 18.16 -28.64 -0.88
C GLU A 541 17.25 -28.60 0.35
N GLU A 542 15.94 -28.54 0.11
CA GLU A 542 14.94 -28.68 1.16
C GLU A 542 14.98 -30.13 1.69
N THR A 543 15.65 -30.35 2.82
CA THR A 543 15.48 -31.58 3.60
C THR A 543 14.61 -31.33 4.82
N THR A 544 13.44 -31.96 4.84
CA THR A 544 12.56 -32.08 6.00
C THR A 544 13.08 -33.21 6.89
N ALA A 545 13.51 -32.89 8.11
CA ALA A 545 13.72 -33.88 9.17
C ALA A 545 12.51 -33.88 10.10
N SER A 546 11.81 -35.01 10.21
CA SER A 546 10.74 -35.22 11.18
C SER A 546 11.18 -36.24 12.23
N GLU A 547 11.23 -35.83 13.51
CA GLU A 547 11.33 -36.77 14.63
C GLU A 547 9.94 -37.09 15.19
N THR A 548 9.67 -38.37 15.44
CA THR A 548 8.43 -38.85 16.05
C THR A 548 8.69 -39.22 17.51
N PHE A 549 7.97 -38.61 18.45
CA PHE A 549 8.06 -38.98 19.86
C PHE A 549 7.20 -40.22 20.14
N GLU A 550 7.80 -41.35 20.49
CA GLU A 550 7.07 -42.47 21.06
C GLU A 550 6.67 -42.19 22.52
N ARG A 551 5.36 -42.16 22.79
CA ARG A 551 4.81 -42.17 24.16
C ARG A 551 5.17 -43.49 24.85
N MET A 552 6.00 -43.45 25.90
CA MET A 552 6.13 -44.58 26.83
C MET A 552 4.82 -44.80 27.58
N ASN A 553 4.10 -45.87 27.24
CA ASN A 553 3.05 -46.45 28.08
C ASN A 553 3.68 -47.41 29.09
N THR A 554 3.65 -47.06 30.37
CA THR A 554 3.81 -48.04 31.47
C THR A 554 2.52 -48.10 32.27
N PHE A 555 1.63 -49.02 31.89
CA PHE A 555 0.63 -49.57 32.78
C PHE A 555 1.30 -50.64 33.65
N ASN A 556 1.47 -50.36 34.94
CA ASN A 556 1.88 -51.36 35.93
C ASN A 556 0.63 -52.03 36.47
N ASN A 557 0.47 -53.32 36.18
CA ASN A 557 -0.55 -54.17 36.77
C ASN A 557 0.13 -55.22 37.68
N ASN A 558 -0.53 -55.48 38.82
CA ASN A 558 -0.26 -56.49 39.84
C ASN A 558 0.68 -56.12 41.00
N ASN A 559 0.06 -55.93 42.18
CA ASN A 559 0.30 -56.85 43.29
C ASN A 559 -0.96 -56.98 44.16
N LEU A 560 -1.58 -58.17 44.07
CA LEU A 560 -2.44 -58.80 45.07
C LEU A 560 -1.55 -59.44 46.14
N ARG A 561 -1.81 -59.18 47.43
CA ARG A 561 -1.88 -60.16 48.55
C ARG A 561 -1.89 -59.44 49.90
N GLY A 562 -2.86 -59.79 50.74
CA GLY A 562 -2.96 -59.41 52.15
C GLY A 562 -4.35 -58.99 52.52
#